data_AF-A0A4Q5TM16-F1
#
_entry.id   AF-A0A4Q5TM16-F1
#
_cell.length_a   1.000
_cell.length_b   1.000
_cell.length_c   1.000
_cell.angle_alpha   90.00
_cell.angle_beta   90.00
_cell.angle_gamma   90.00
#
_symmetry.space_group_name_H-M   'P 1'
#
loop_
_entity.id
_entity.type
_entity.pdbx_description
1 polymer ?
#
loop_
_entity_poly.entity_id
_entity_poly.type
_entity_poly.pdbx_seq_one_letter_code
_entity_poly.pdbx_strand_id
1 'polypeptide(L)'
;MGKKSRRTKAPKPARMPFVARTFEGLPGEGDWIALREFVPAATATVTLNDGEQVRVCSLLPGSGAGIRRPDGEIWLGLQVLHNHGDVSRDLAGTIETARETEPGNPVPVRDPGVGDRLQQVVDPASSFDVEVHDGFDFWVEGTDAEGSDALAQANESVSPTERLTSVEAAYWVRMADKRYLRWVVTKNEDTVLDGFARLAAAGEETLGEGTKLIGMFRAHGLLVPVWEMDPAVVDDGAAALDAPLAALSERLDAAIADDAPLTSEQRNARSNLTSRQLTIR
;
A
#
# COMPACT_ATOMS: atom_id res chain seq x y z
N MET A 1 -64.54 -2.56 -6.56
CA MET A 1 -63.30 -2.62 -7.38
C MET A 1 -62.11 -2.23 -6.50
N GLY A 2 -61.27 -3.17 -6.08
CA GLY A 2 -60.05 -2.88 -5.31
C GLY A 2 -58.82 -3.13 -6.17
N LYS A 3 -58.13 -2.07 -6.62
CA LYS A 3 -56.86 -2.20 -7.35
C LYS A 3 -55.77 -2.60 -6.34
N LYS A 4 -55.28 -3.84 -6.41
CA LYS A 4 -54.08 -4.28 -5.70
C LYS A 4 -52.86 -3.56 -6.29
N SER A 5 -52.28 -2.63 -5.52
CA SER A 5 -50.97 -2.04 -5.80
C SER A 5 -49.91 -3.15 -5.78
N ARG A 6 -49.28 -3.39 -6.93
CA ARG A 6 -48.17 -4.33 -7.08
C ARG A 6 -46.91 -3.55 -6.70
N ARG A 7 -46.41 -3.71 -5.46
CA ARG A 7 -45.11 -3.16 -5.03
C ARG A 7 -44.02 -3.80 -5.89
N THR A 8 -43.44 -3.02 -6.81
CA THR A 8 -42.23 -3.41 -7.53
C THR A 8 -41.11 -3.53 -6.51
N LYS A 9 -40.57 -4.73 -6.32
CA LYS A 9 -39.47 -4.98 -5.40
C LYS A 9 -38.23 -4.34 -6.02
N ALA A 10 -37.60 -3.40 -5.31
CA ALA A 10 -36.34 -2.81 -5.77
C ALA A 10 -35.32 -3.93 -6.07
N PRO A 11 -34.55 -3.84 -7.17
CA PRO A 11 -33.54 -4.83 -7.48
C PRO A 11 -32.57 -4.96 -6.30
N LYS A 12 -32.20 -6.20 -5.95
CA LYS A 12 -31.19 -6.44 -4.92
C LYS A 12 -29.85 -5.91 -5.44
N PRO A 13 -29.07 -5.19 -4.63
CA PRO A 13 -27.72 -4.80 -5.04
C PRO A 13 -26.92 -6.05 -5.38
N ALA A 14 -26.16 -5.97 -6.48
CA ALA A 14 -25.26 -7.05 -6.88
C ALA A 14 -24.23 -7.28 -5.76
N ARG A 15 -23.92 -8.55 -5.47
CA ARG A 15 -22.92 -8.87 -4.45
C ARG A 15 -21.55 -8.48 -4.99
N MET A 16 -20.77 -7.73 -4.21
CA MET A 16 -19.40 -7.37 -4.56
C MET A 16 -18.58 -8.65 -4.80
N PRO A 17 -17.93 -8.80 -5.97
CA PRO A 17 -17.01 -9.91 -6.21
C PRO A 17 -15.83 -9.84 -5.22
N PHE A 18 -15.43 -10.98 -4.67
CA PHE A 18 -14.21 -11.04 -3.86
C PHE A 18 -12.99 -11.00 -4.78
N VAL A 19 -12.04 -10.11 -4.47
CA VAL A 19 -10.74 -10.02 -5.13
C VAL A 19 -9.65 -10.12 -4.08
N ALA A 20 -8.84 -11.18 -4.17
CA ALA A 20 -7.77 -11.41 -3.20
C ALA A 20 -6.62 -10.39 -3.36
N ARG A 21 -6.18 -10.16 -4.60
CA ARG A 21 -5.06 -9.27 -4.94
C ARG A 21 -5.56 -7.95 -5.53
N THR A 22 -5.76 -6.97 -4.65
CA THR A 22 -6.53 -5.76 -4.97
C THR A 22 -5.87 -4.84 -6.00
N PHE A 23 -4.54 -4.84 -6.08
CA PHE A 23 -3.79 -3.96 -6.97
C PHE A 23 -3.07 -4.71 -8.10
N GLU A 24 -3.38 -6.00 -8.28
CA GLU A 24 -2.76 -6.83 -9.32
C GLU A 24 -2.88 -6.18 -10.71
N GLY A 25 -1.77 -6.10 -11.42
CA GLY A 25 -1.70 -5.55 -12.77
C GLY A 25 -1.59 -4.02 -12.86
N LEU A 26 -1.58 -3.30 -11.74
CA LEU A 26 -1.27 -1.87 -11.75
C LEU A 26 0.24 -1.62 -11.79
N PRO A 27 0.69 -0.51 -12.41
CA PRO A 27 2.06 -0.05 -12.26
C PRO A 27 2.35 0.26 -10.79
N GLY A 28 3.50 -0.19 -10.30
CA GLY A 28 3.93 0.00 -8.90
C GLY A 28 3.02 -0.69 -7.88
N GLU A 29 2.44 -1.87 -8.18
CA GLU A 29 1.50 -2.58 -7.30
C GLU A 29 1.92 -2.60 -5.81
N GLY A 30 3.18 -2.90 -5.52
CA GLY A 30 3.67 -2.94 -4.15
C GLY A 30 3.62 -1.58 -3.46
N ASP A 31 3.89 -0.49 -4.19
CA ASP A 31 3.86 0.86 -3.67
C ASP A 31 2.43 1.33 -3.37
N TRP A 32 1.41 0.91 -4.16
CA TRP A 32 -0.01 1.15 -3.81
C TRP A 32 -0.35 0.56 -2.44
N ILE A 33 0.11 -0.67 -2.16
CA ILE A 33 -0.09 -1.34 -0.88
C ILE A 33 0.66 -0.61 0.23
N ALA A 34 1.92 -0.24 -0.02
CA ALA A 34 2.73 0.45 0.98
C ALA A 34 2.12 1.80 1.39
N LEU A 35 1.73 2.64 0.43
CA LEU A 35 1.09 3.93 0.68
C LEU A 35 -0.29 3.77 1.33
N ARG A 36 -1.03 2.70 1.00
CA ARG A 36 -2.32 2.39 1.61
C ARG A 36 -2.21 1.93 3.06
N GLU A 37 -1.20 1.14 3.38
CA GLU A 37 -1.19 0.39 4.65
C GLU A 37 -0.24 0.96 5.70
N PHE A 38 0.89 1.54 5.30
CA PHE A 38 1.95 1.78 6.28
C PHE A 38 2.96 2.90 6.02
N VAL A 39 2.98 3.50 4.82
CA VAL A 39 3.79 4.69 4.54
C VAL A 39 2.94 5.93 4.87
N PRO A 40 3.32 6.74 5.87
CA PRO A 40 2.44 7.76 6.43
C PRO A 40 2.30 9.02 5.57
N ALA A 41 3.41 9.50 4.99
CA ALA A 41 3.48 10.74 4.25
C ALA A 41 4.26 10.51 2.95
N ALA A 42 3.53 10.20 1.90
CA ALA A 42 4.05 9.96 0.56
C ALA A 42 3.01 10.29 -0.51
N THR A 43 3.50 10.66 -1.67
CA THR A 43 2.72 10.90 -2.88
C THR A 43 3.27 10.12 -4.06
N ALA A 44 2.43 9.83 -5.04
CA ALA A 44 2.83 9.33 -6.34
C ALA A 44 1.96 9.98 -7.42
N THR A 45 2.36 9.86 -8.67
CA THR A 45 1.53 10.30 -9.81
C THR A 45 1.19 9.09 -10.66
N VAL A 46 -0.06 9.02 -11.12
CA VAL A 46 -0.52 8.02 -12.08
C VAL A 46 -1.24 8.70 -13.24
N THR A 47 -1.04 8.17 -14.44
CA THR A 47 -1.73 8.58 -15.66
C THR A 47 -2.91 7.65 -15.93
N LEU A 48 -4.07 8.23 -16.23
CA LEU A 48 -5.27 7.49 -16.61
C LEU A 48 -5.27 7.19 -18.12
N ASN A 49 -6.14 6.28 -18.56
CA ASN A 49 -6.24 5.84 -19.95
C ASN A 49 -6.53 6.97 -20.96
N ASP A 50 -7.07 8.11 -20.52
CA ASP A 50 -7.33 9.30 -21.33
C ASP A 50 -6.24 10.38 -21.23
N GLY A 51 -5.16 10.10 -20.49
CA GLY A 51 -4.01 10.98 -20.30
C GLY A 51 -4.15 11.96 -19.14
N GLU A 52 -5.26 11.98 -18.39
CA GLU A 52 -5.38 12.77 -17.16
C GLU A 52 -4.41 12.23 -16.09
N GLN A 53 -3.73 13.13 -15.38
CA GLN A 53 -2.86 12.77 -14.26
C GLN A 53 -3.62 12.91 -12.94
N VAL A 54 -3.42 11.95 -12.06
CA VAL A 54 -3.96 11.92 -10.70
C VAL A 54 -2.79 11.84 -9.72
N ARG A 55 -2.76 12.74 -8.74
CA ARG A 55 -1.82 12.65 -7.62
C ARG A 55 -2.40 11.73 -6.56
N VAL A 56 -1.70 10.65 -6.27
CA VAL A 56 -2.07 9.66 -5.26
C VAL A 56 -1.34 10.01 -3.98
N CYS A 57 -2.07 10.14 -2.88
CA CYS A 57 -1.56 10.50 -1.57
C CYS A 57 -1.81 9.35 -0.60
N SER A 58 -0.79 8.93 0.14
CA SER A 58 -0.92 8.04 1.31
C SER A 58 -2.08 8.47 2.21
N LEU A 59 -2.08 9.74 2.65
CA LEU A 59 -3.13 10.32 3.48
C LEU A 59 -3.48 11.74 3.00
N LEU A 60 -4.77 12.06 3.01
CA LEU A 60 -5.30 13.40 2.83
C LEU A 60 -5.85 13.95 4.15
N PRO A 61 -6.01 15.28 4.30
CA PRO A 61 -6.61 15.88 5.49
C PRO A 61 -7.91 15.17 5.91
N GLY A 62 -8.01 14.79 7.19
CA GLY A 62 -9.17 14.11 7.74
C GLY A 62 -9.44 12.71 7.16
N SER A 63 -8.43 12.07 6.56
CA SER A 63 -8.57 10.77 5.86
C SER A 63 -9.62 10.80 4.74
N GLY A 64 -9.70 11.94 4.04
CA GLY A 64 -10.60 12.12 2.90
C GLY A 64 -10.25 11.20 1.72
N ALA A 65 -11.27 10.80 0.96
CA ALA A 65 -11.09 9.93 -0.21
C ALA A 65 -10.41 10.63 -1.39
N GLY A 66 -10.66 11.92 -1.56
CA GLY A 66 -10.01 12.72 -2.57
C GLY A 66 -10.24 14.22 -2.36
N ILE A 67 -9.49 15.04 -3.08
CA ILE A 67 -9.66 16.49 -3.17
C ILE A 67 -9.60 16.87 -4.65
N ARG A 68 -10.56 17.66 -5.13
CA ARG A 68 -10.42 18.36 -6.40
C ARG A 68 -9.75 19.70 -6.12
N ARG A 69 -8.51 19.87 -6.55
CA ARG A 69 -7.72 21.09 -6.30
C ARG A 69 -8.30 22.30 -7.06
N PRO A 70 -8.01 23.55 -6.63
CA PRO A 70 -8.53 24.75 -7.30
C PRO A 70 -8.16 24.87 -8.78
N ASP A 71 -6.99 24.36 -9.17
CA ASP A 71 -6.51 24.28 -10.56
C ASP A 71 -7.12 23.10 -11.35
N GLY A 72 -7.95 22.28 -10.70
CA GLY A 72 -8.61 21.13 -11.30
C GLY A 72 -7.83 19.83 -11.22
N GLU A 73 -6.66 19.78 -10.57
CA GLU A 73 -5.96 18.52 -10.31
C GLU A 73 -6.79 17.61 -9.38
N ILE A 74 -6.73 16.30 -9.59
CA ILE A 74 -7.36 15.31 -8.71
C ILE A 74 -6.30 14.74 -7.77
N TRP A 75 -6.53 14.88 -6.48
CA TRP A 75 -5.76 14.20 -5.44
C TRP A 75 -6.58 13.05 -4.87
N LEU A 76 -6.02 11.85 -4.86
CA LEU A 76 -6.65 10.61 -4.41
C LEU A 76 -6.02 10.15 -3.08
N GLY A 77 -6.81 9.98 -2.03
CA GLY A 77 -6.36 9.51 -0.72
C GLY A 77 -6.44 7.99 -0.61
N LEU A 78 -5.36 7.35 -0.15
CA LEU A 78 -5.33 5.90 0.04
C LEU A 78 -5.78 5.48 1.44
N GLN A 79 -5.28 6.10 2.51
CA GLN A 79 -5.63 5.79 3.89
C GLN A 79 -6.95 6.45 4.28
N VAL A 80 -8.03 5.71 4.02
CA VAL A 80 -9.42 6.14 4.21
C VAL A 80 -10.16 5.21 5.16
N LEU A 81 -11.22 5.72 5.80
CA LEU A 81 -12.02 4.95 6.77
C LEU A 81 -13.13 4.10 6.14
N HIS A 82 -13.46 4.34 4.87
CA HIS A 82 -14.52 3.60 4.18
C HIS A 82 -13.96 2.39 3.43
N ASN A 83 -14.82 1.39 3.21
CA ASN A 83 -14.52 0.20 2.42
C ASN A 83 -15.84 -0.40 1.92
N HIS A 84 -16.06 -0.41 0.60
CA HIS A 84 -17.27 -0.99 0.00
C HIS A 84 -17.04 -2.41 -0.57
N GLY A 85 -15.92 -3.04 -0.22
CA GLY A 85 -15.62 -4.45 -0.47
C GLY A 85 -14.55 -4.71 -1.53
N ASP A 86 -14.22 -3.73 -2.36
CA ASP A 86 -13.11 -3.78 -3.32
C ASP A 86 -12.45 -2.39 -3.38
N VAL A 87 -11.31 -2.23 -2.69
CA VAL A 87 -10.61 -0.93 -2.60
C VAL A 87 -10.24 -0.39 -3.98
N SER A 88 -10.00 -1.26 -4.97
CA SER A 88 -9.71 -0.81 -6.34
C SER A 88 -10.92 -0.13 -6.99
N ARG A 89 -12.15 -0.57 -6.69
CA ARG A 89 -13.37 0.09 -7.16
C ARG A 89 -13.66 1.37 -6.39
N ASP A 90 -13.40 1.36 -5.09
CA ASP A 90 -13.54 2.57 -4.25
C ASP A 90 -12.67 3.70 -4.79
N LEU A 91 -11.42 3.40 -5.15
CA LEU A 91 -10.49 4.37 -5.71
C LEU A 91 -10.88 4.83 -7.11
N ALA A 92 -11.28 3.91 -8.01
CA ALA A 92 -11.75 4.27 -9.34
C ALA A 92 -13.03 5.14 -9.30
N GLY A 93 -14.01 4.78 -8.45
CA GLY A 93 -15.21 5.57 -8.26
C GLY A 93 -14.95 6.94 -7.63
N THR A 94 -13.91 7.04 -6.80
CA THR A 94 -13.46 8.33 -6.24
C THR A 94 -12.89 9.23 -7.33
N ILE A 95 -12.10 8.71 -8.27
CA ILE A 95 -11.59 9.47 -9.42
C ILE A 95 -12.76 10.00 -10.26
N GLU A 96 -13.74 9.16 -10.59
CA GLU A 96 -14.92 9.59 -11.36
C GLU A 96 -15.75 10.64 -10.60
N THR A 97 -15.92 10.46 -9.29
CA THR A 97 -16.62 11.46 -8.46
C THR A 97 -15.84 12.77 -8.40
N ALA A 98 -14.50 12.72 -8.39
CA ALA A 98 -13.64 13.90 -8.39
C ALA A 98 -13.80 14.72 -9.69
N ARG A 99 -13.97 14.06 -10.83
CA ARG A 99 -14.23 14.71 -12.13
C ARG A 99 -15.51 15.55 -12.12
N GLU A 100 -16.53 15.11 -11.39
CA GLU A 100 -17.79 15.83 -11.18
C GLU A 100 -17.74 16.87 -10.05
N THR A 101 -16.73 16.79 -9.18
CA THR A 101 -16.60 17.66 -8.01
C THR A 101 -16.11 19.04 -8.42
N GLU A 102 -16.73 20.10 -7.88
CA GLU A 102 -16.31 21.48 -8.13
C GLU A 102 -14.86 21.71 -7.63
N PRO A 103 -13.96 22.29 -8.43
CA PRO A 103 -12.59 22.61 -8.01
C PRO A 103 -12.54 23.37 -6.68
N GLY A 104 -11.58 22.99 -5.83
CA GLY A 104 -11.40 23.50 -4.46
C GLY A 104 -12.16 22.74 -3.37
N ASN A 105 -12.88 21.65 -3.70
CA ASN A 105 -13.71 20.92 -2.74
C ASN A 105 -13.21 19.48 -2.47
N PRO A 106 -13.46 18.95 -1.26
CA PRO A 106 -13.25 17.54 -0.98
C PRO A 106 -14.21 16.67 -1.80
N VAL A 107 -13.71 15.52 -2.26
CA VAL A 107 -14.50 14.57 -3.05
C VAL A 107 -15.43 13.79 -2.11
N PRO A 108 -16.76 13.81 -2.33
CA PRO A 108 -17.69 13.09 -1.47
C PRO A 108 -17.53 11.58 -1.64
N VAL A 109 -17.52 10.85 -0.52
CA VAL A 109 -17.50 9.38 -0.54
C VAL A 109 -18.83 8.85 -1.06
N ARG A 110 -18.77 7.99 -2.08
CA ARG A 110 -19.93 7.29 -2.67
C ARG A 110 -19.62 5.81 -2.80
N ASP A 111 -20.64 4.96 -2.66
CA ASP A 111 -20.52 3.53 -2.96
C ASP A 111 -20.43 3.36 -4.49
N PRO A 112 -19.30 2.88 -5.03
CA PRO A 112 -19.13 2.72 -6.48
C PRO A 112 -19.95 1.55 -7.05
N GLY A 113 -20.53 0.70 -6.19
CA GLY A 113 -21.14 -0.56 -6.58
C GLY A 113 -20.16 -1.44 -7.35
N VAL A 114 -20.66 -2.17 -8.34
CA VAL A 114 -19.84 -3.02 -9.22
C VAL A 114 -19.24 -2.24 -10.41
N GLY A 115 -19.00 -0.93 -10.25
CA GLY A 115 -18.33 -0.06 -11.23
C GLY A 115 -16.87 -0.43 -11.48
N ASP A 116 -16.18 0.30 -12.35
CA ASP A 116 -14.84 -0.07 -12.79
C ASP A 116 -13.81 -0.17 -11.65
N ARG A 117 -12.79 -1.02 -11.84
CA ARG A 117 -11.59 -1.06 -10.98
C ARG A 117 -10.50 -0.14 -11.54
N LEU A 118 -9.51 0.20 -10.71
CA LEU A 118 -8.35 0.97 -11.17
C LEU A 118 -7.67 0.36 -12.41
N GLN A 119 -7.63 -0.97 -12.55
CA GLN A 119 -7.05 -1.64 -13.72
C GLN A 119 -7.74 -1.29 -15.06
N GLN A 120 -8.97 -0.77 -15.00
CA GLN A 120 -9.71 -0.34 -16.19
C GLN A 120 -9.60 1.17 -16.44
N VAL A 121 -9.05 1.93 -15.49
CA VAL A 121 -9.01 3.40 -15.51
C VAL A 121 -7.57 3.91 -15.65
N VAL A 122 -6.62 3.28 -14.96
CA VAL A 122 -5.18 3.60 -15.01
C VAL A 122 -4.55 3.06 -16.30
N ASP A 123 -3.72 3.88 -16.94
CA ASP A 123 -2.89 3.44 -18.06
C ASP A 123 -1.83 2.43 -17.56
N PRO A 124 -1.80 1.19 -18.08
CA PRO A 124 -0.78 0.21 -17.69
C PRO A 124 0.65 0.63 -18.03
N ALA A 125 0.85 1.62 -18.92
CA ALA A 125 2.15 2.20 -19.23
C ALA A 125 2.53 3.38 -18.32
N SER A 126 1.65 3.82 -17.42
CA SER A 126 1.97 4.86 -16.44
C SER A 126 3.12 4.45 -15.54
N SER A 127 3.93 5.42 -15.12
CA SER A 127 4.78 5.24 -13.94
C SER A 127 3.94 5.33 -12.66
N PHE A 128 4.56 4.98 -11.54
CA PHE A 128 4.03 5.21 -10.20
C PHE A 128 5.20 5.64 -9.30
N ASP A 129 5.72 6.82 -9.59
CA ASP A 129 6.94 7.33 -8.95
C ASP A 129 6.60 7.89 -7.57
N VAL A 130 7.02 7.18 -6.53
CA VAL A 130 6.76 7.56 -5.14
C VAL A 130 7.77 8.60 -4.65
N GLU A 131 7.25 9.67 -4.06
CA GLU A 131 7.97 10.65 -3.27
C GLU A 131 7.53 10.52 -1.81
N VAL A 132 8.49 10.30 -0.90
CA VAL A 132 8.24 10.26 0.55
C VAL A 132 8.53 11.62 1.14
N HIS A 133 7.67 12.10 2.00
CA HIS A 133 7.72 13.42 2.62
C HIS A 133 8.03 13.31 4.11
N ASP A 134 8.72 14.31 4.66
CA ASP A 134 8.96 14.42 6.11
C ASP A 134 7.67 14.66 6.92
N GLY A 135 6.66 15.20 6.25
CA GLY A 135 5.36 15.54 6.81
C GLY A 135 4.32 15.77 5.74
N PHE A 136 3.24 16.45 6.10
CA PHE A 136 2.09 16.71 5.26
C PHE A 136 2.08 18.12 4.67
N ASP A 137 3.22 18.83 4.67
CA ASP A 137 3.33 20.19 4.13
C ASP A 137 2.89 20.26 2.65
N PHE A 138 3.04 19.14 1.92
CA PHE A 138 2.51 19.01 0.56
C PHE A 138 1.00 19.30 0.48
N TRP A 139 0.19 19.09 1.53
CA TRP A 139 -1.26 19.38 1.51
C TRP A 139 -1.61 20.83 1.15
N VAL A 140 -0.75 21.77 1.52
CA VAL A 140 -0.99 23.21 1.33
C VAL A 140 -0.18 23.82 0.20
N GLU A 141 0.69 23.06 -0.45
CA GLU A 141 1.43 23.50 -1.64
C GLU A 141 0.47 24.03 -2.70
N GLY A 142 0.79 25.19 -3.30
CA GLY A 142 -0.05 25.84 -4.31
C GLY A 142 -1.37 26.42 -3.77
N THR A 143 -1.52 26.56 -2.45
CA THR A 143 -2.64 27.31 -1.82
C THR A 143 -2.14 28.52 -1.04
N ASP A 144 -3.03 29.48 -0.79
CA ASP A 144 -2.77 30.59 0.13
C ASP A 144 -2.94 30.18 1.61
N ALA A 145 -3.22 28.90 1.90
CA ALA A 145 -3.41 28.43 3.26
C ALA A 145 -2.05 28.20 3.94
N GLU A 146 -1.75 29.00 4.96
CA GLU A 146 -0.62 28.74 5.84
C GLU A 146 -0.97 27.62 6.84
N GLY A 147 0.05 26.88 7.28
CA GLY A 147 -0.08 25.64 8.05
C GLY A 147 -1.09 25.72 9.19
N SER A 148 -2.24 25.06 8.99
CA SER A 148 -3.30 25.00 10.00
C SER A 148 -2.88 24.21 11.25
N ASP A 149 -3.54 24.45 12.38
CA ASP A 149 -3.36 23.64 13.59
C ASP A 149 -3.55 22.13 13.31
N ALA A 150 -4.45 21.78 12.39
CA ALA A 150 -4.68 20.40 11.97
C ALA A 150 -3.49 19.81 11.19
N LEU A 151 -2.78 20.62 10.39
CA LEU A 151 -1.56 20.20 9.70
C LEU A 151 -0.42 19.98 10.69
N ALA A 152 -0.22 20.92 11.62
CA ALA A 152 0.79 20.79 12.67
C ALA A 152 0.56 19.53 13.51
N GLN A 153 -0.70 19.29 13.91
CA GLN A 153 -1.08 18.07 14.63
C GLN A 153 -0.87 16.79 13.81
N ALA A 154 -1.14 16.80 12.50
CA ALA A 154 -0.89 15.66 11.64
C ALA A 154 0.62 15.34 11.57
N ASN A 155 1.46 16.37 11.45
CA ASN A 155 2.91 16.22 11.39
C ASN A 155 3.52 15.63 12.68
N GLU A 156 2.95 15.89 13.85
CA GLU A 156 3.40 15.27 15.11
C GLU A 156 3.28 13.74 15.12
N SER A 157 2.40 13.17 14.27
CA SER A 157 2.17 11.73 14.19
C SER A 157 3.02 11.01 13.12
N VAL A 158 3.75 11.76 12.28
CA VAL A 158 4.51 11.18 11.19
C VAL A 158 5.76 10.47 11.72
N SER A 159 5.91 9.21 11.34
CA SER A 159 7.14 8.46 11.57
C SER A 159 8.10 8.69 10.40
N PRO A 160 9.35 9.14 10.63
CA PRO A 160 10.33 9.30 9.56
C PRO A 160 10.46 8.02 8.75
N THR A 161 10.28 8.14 7.44
CA THR A 161 10.17 7.01 6.52
C THR A 161 11.03 7.30 5.29
N GLU A 162 11.71 6.27 4.79
CA GLU A 162 12.51 6.37 3.58
C GLU A 162 12.25 5.16 2.69
N ARG A 163 12.17 5.39 1.38
CA ARG A 163 12.04 4.32 0.38
C ARG A 163 13.41 3.83 -0.02
N LEU A 164 13.58 2.51 -0.09
CA LEU A 164 14.81 1.89 -0.60
C LEU A 164 14.80 1.87 -2.13
N THR A 165 15.97 1.76 -2.73
CA THR A 165 16.16 1.83 -4.20
C THR A 165 16.56 0.50 -4.82
N SER A 166 17.02 -0.43 -3.98
CA SER A 166 17.49 -1.77 -4.35
C SER A 166 16.39 -2.74 -4.82
N VAL A 167 15.16 -2.57 -4.32
CA VAL A 167 13.99 -3.39 -4.68
C VAL A 167 12.74 -2.52 -4.72
N GLU A 168 11.70 -3.02 -5.38
CA GLU A 168 10.39 -2.37 -5.38
C GLU A 168 9.73 -2.42 -3.99
N ALA A 169 9.05 -1.32 -3.62
CA ALA A 169 8.15 -1.23 -2.46
C ALA A 169 8.74 -1.66 -1.11
N ALA A 170 10.01 -1.31 -0.86
CA ALA A 170 10.65 -1.47 0.43
C ALA A 170 10.83 -0.11 1.14
N TYR A 171 10.41 -0.05 2.39
CA TYR A 171 10.40 1.19 3.18
C TYR A 171 10.98 0.96 4.57
N TRP A 172 11.99 1.74 4.88
CA TRP A 172 12.51 1.88 6.23
C TRP A 172 11.67 2.89 7.01
N VAL A 173 11.47 2.65 8.30
CA VAL A 173 10.77 3.58 9.18
C VAL A 173 11.44 3.62 10.55
N ARG A 174 11.51 4.83 11.11
CA ARG A 174 11.86 5.08 12.50
C ARG A 174 10.61 5.26 13.34
N MET A 175 10.35 4.31 14.25
CA MET A 175 9.24 4.37 15.20
C MET A 175 9.80 4.35 16.62
N ALA A 176 9.76 5.50 17.30
CA ALA A 176 10.39 5.68 18.61
C ALA A 176 11.86 5.20 18.63
N ASP A 177 12.20 4.26 19.51
CA ASP A 177 13.53 3.67 19.68
C ASP A 177 13.83 2.55 18.67
N LYS A 178 12.86 2.17 17.84
CA LYS A 178 12.97 1.05 16.90
C LYS A 178 13.10 1.48 15.45
N ARG A 179 13.66 0.59 14.66
CA ARG A 179 13.86 0.74 13.22
C ARG A 179 13.29 -0.50 12.55
N TYR A 180 12.46 -0.27 11.54
CA TYR A 180 11.83 -1.36 10.80
C TYR A 180 12.05 -1.22 9.31
N LEU A 181 12.19 -2.35 8.63
CA LEU A 181 12.04 -2.44 7.19
C LEU A 181 10.75 -3.22 6.89
N ARG A 182 9.89 -2.65 6.05
CA ARG A 182 8.69 -3.32 5.51
C ARG A 182 8.84 -3.39 4.00
N TRP A 183 8.73 -4.58 3.43
CA TRP A 183 8.91 -4.82 2.00
C TRP A 183 7.71 -5.54 1.44
N VAL A 184 6.99 -4.96 0.47
CA VAL A 184 5.89 -5.64 -0.22
C VAL A 184 6.46 -6.55 -1.30
N VAL A 185 6.43 -7.86 -1.07
CA VAL A 185 6.96 -8.83 -2.05
C VAL A 185 5.88 -9.16 -3.07
N THR A 186 6.03 -8.68 -4.31
CA THR A 186 5.04 -8.77 -5.41
C THR A 186 4.99 -10.14 -6.10
N LYS A 187 5.28 -11.21 -5.35
CA LYS A 187 5.27 -12.61 -5.81
C LYS A 187 4.17 -13.41 -5.08
N ASN A 188 3.86 -14.60 -5.59
CA ASN A 188 2.79 -15.43 -5.02
C ASN A 188 3.07 -15.78 -3.54
N GLU A 189 2.08 -15.56 -2.67
CA GLU A 189 2.22 -15.69 -1.22
C GLU A 189 2.78 -17.06 -0.78
N ASP A 190 2.27 -18.16 -1.35
CA ASP A 190 2.71 -19.50 -0.95
C ASP A 190 4.17 -19.74 -1.34
N THR A 191 4.57 -19.32 -2.55
CA THR A 191 5.97 -19.46 -3.01
C THR A 191 6.93 -18.60 -2.19
N VAL A 192 6.52 -17.37 -1.84
CA VAL A 192 7.32 -16.47 -0.99
C VAL A 192 7.49 -17.06 0.41
N LEU A 193 6.41 -17.61 0.97
CA LEU A 193 6.45 -18.24 2.28
C LEU A 193 7.36 -19.49 2.30
N ASP A 194 7.34 -20.29 1.23
CA ASP A 194 8.26 -21.42 1.06
C ASP A 194 9.72 -20.94 0.91
N GLY A 195 9.96 -19.88 0.13
CA GLY A 195 11.27 -19.27 -0.02
C GLY A 195 11.84 -18.78 1.31
N PHE A 196 11.07 -18.02 2.08
CA PHE A 196 11.48 -17.59 3.43
C PHE A 196 11.64 -18.74 4.40
N ALA A 197 10.85 -19.83 4.27
CA ALA A 197 11.03 -21.01 5.09
C ALA A 197 12.37 -21.71 4.82
N ARG A 198 12.83 -21.72 3.56
CA ARG A 198 14.18 -22.20 3.19
C ARG A 198 15.26 -21.31 3.79
N LEU A 199 15.16 -20.00 3.60
CA LEU A 199 16.14 -19.05 4.14
C LEU A 199 16.21 -19.11 5.67
N ALA A 200 15.06 -19.17 6.35
CA ALA A 200 14.99 -19.25 7.81
C ALA A 200 15.59 -20.55 8.37
N ALA A 201 15.44 -21.67 7.66
CA ALA A 201 16.11 -22.93 8.04
C ALA A 201 17.64 -22.85 7.89
N ALA A 202 18.13 -22.03 6.97
CA ALA A 202 19.56 -21.79 6.74
C ALA A 202 20.14 -20.64 7.59
N GLY A 203 19.30 -19.83 8.24
CA GLY A 203 19.71 -18.60 8.93
C GLY A 203 20.08 -17.45 7.99
N GLU A 204 19.54 -17.45 6.77
CA GLU A 204 19.86 -16.51 5.68
C GLU A 204 18.75 -15.48 5.41
N GLU A 205 17.73 -15.41 6.27
CA GLU A 205 16.58 -14.51 6.18
C GLU A 205 16.83 -13.10 6.73
N THR A 206 18.03 -12.84 7.25
CA THR A 206 18.41 -11.54 7.83
C THR A 206 19.06 -10.62 6.79
N LEU A 207 19.14 -9.34 7.12
CA LEU A 207 19.83 -8.29 6.35
C LEU A 207 21.25 -8.05 6.89
N GLY A 208 21.82 -9.03 7.61
CA GLY A 208 23.10 -8.91 8.29
C GLY A 208 22.99 -8.79 9.81
N GLU A 209 24.12 -8.59 10.46
CA GLU A 209 24.22 -8.51 11.92
C GLU A 209 23.33 -7.40 12.50
N GLY A 210 22.69 -7.69 13.63
CA GLY A 210 21.78 -6.76 14.30
C GLY A 210 20.42 -6.56 13.61
N THR A 211 20.11 -7.36 12.59
CA THR A 211 18.78 -7.37 11.94
C THR A 211 18.04 -8.68 12.20
N LYS A 212 16.72 -8.61 12.35
CA LYS A 212 15.88 -9.76 12.67
C LYS A 212 14.57 -9.71 11.92
N LEU A 213 14.25 -10.74 11.15
CA LEU A 213 12.90 -10.95 10.63
C LEU A 213 11.95 -11.26 11.80
N ILE A 214 11.08 -10.31 12.14
CA ILE A 214 10.17 -10.46 13.28
C ILE A 214 8.84 -11.09 12.90
N GLY A 215 8.48 -11.05 11.61
CA GLY A 215 7.26 -11.63 11.10
C GLY A 215 6.94 -11.14 9.70
N MET A 216 5.74 -11.45 9.25
CA MET A 216 5.19 -11.01 7.98
C MET A 216 3.71 -10.71 8.19
N PHE A 217 3.14 -9.74 7.47
CA PHE A 217 1.69 -9.60 7.42
C PHE A 217 1.16 -9.74 6.00
N ARG A 218 -0.13 -10.07 5.87
CA ARG A 218 -0.84 -10.07 4.59
C ARG A 218 -1.50 -8.72 4.37
N ALA A 219 -1.32 -8.17 3.18
CA ALA A 219 -2.04 -6.99 2.71
C ALA A 219 -2.35 -7.16 1.22
N HIS A 220 -3.61 -6.98 0.84
CA HIS A 220 -4.08 -7.00 -0.55
C HIS A 220 -3.55 -8.19 -1.39
N GLY A 221 -3.53 -9.39 -0.81
CA GLY A 221 -3.12 -10.64 -1.50
C GLY A 221 -1.61 -10.80 -1.67
N LEU A 222 -0.79 -10.01 -0.95
CA LEU A 222 0.66 -10.10 -0.93
C LEU A 222 1.20 -10.17 0.50
N LEU A 223 2.44 -10.65 0.62
CA LEU A 223 3.18 -10.72 1.87
C LEU A 223 4.07 -9.50 2.06
N VAL A 224 4.05 -8.98 3.29
CA VAL A 224 4.92 -7.91 3.75
C VAL A 224 5.79 -8.42 4.91
N PRO A 225 6.97 -9.03 4.63
CA PRO A 225 7.95 -9.29 5.67
C PRO A 225 8.41 -8.01 6.37
N VAL A 226 8.71 -8.15 7.67
CA VAL A 226 9.10 -7.06 8.55
C VAL A 226 10.37 -7.42 9.30
N TRP A 227 11.41 -6.60 9.13
CA TRP A 227 12.63 -6.70 9.93
C TRP A 227 12.64 -5.62 10.99
N GLU A 228 13.02 -5.99 12.21
CA GLU A 228 13.47 -5.07 13.25
C GLU A 228 15.00 -5.02 13.20
N MET A 229 15.58 -3.85 13.40
CA MET A 229 17.03 -3.68 13.46
C MET A 229 17.44 -2.82 14.65
N ASP A 230 18.63 -3.11 15.17
CA ASP A 230 19.26 -2.28 16.19
C ASP A 230 19.63 -0.91 15.58
N PRO A 231 19.29 0.22 16.24
CA PRO A 231 19.73 1.55 15.80
C PRO A 231 21.23 1.66 15.54
N ALA A 232 22.07 0.86 16.21
CA ALA A 232 23.52 0.82 15.96
C ALA A 232 23.89 0.31 14.56
N VAL A 233 22.99 -0.42 13.87
CA VAL A 233 23.20 -0.90 12.49
C VAL A 233 22.83 0.20 11.50
N VAL A 234 21.65 0.81 11.68
CA VAL A 234 21.11 1.84 10.80
C VAL A 234 20.27 2.83 11.62
N ASP A 235 20.88 3.91 12.08
CA ASP A 235 20.18 4.90 12.91
C ASP A 235 19.44 5.96 12.08
N ASP A 236 20.06 6.36 10.97
CA ASP A 236 19.67 7.53 10.18
C ASP A 236 19.60 7.20 8.68
N GLY A 237 18.48 6.60 8.28
CA GLY A 237 18.07 6.45 6.88
C GLY A 237 18.33 5.09 6.24
N ALA A 238 17.73 4.87 5.08
CA ALA A 238 17.60 3.55 4.47
C ALA A 238 18.83 3.09 3.66
N ALA A 239 19.74 4.01 3.31
CA ALA A 239 20.80 3.77 2.33
C ALA A 239 21.70 2.56 2.64
N ALA A 240 22.01 2.33 3.93
CA ALA A 240 22.83 1.18 4.34
C ALA A 240 22.15 -0.18 4.12
N LEU A 241 20.83 -0.20 3.91
CA LEU A 241 20.05 -1.41 3.69
C LEU A 241 19.93 -1.80 2.22
N ASP A 242 20.29 -0.92 1.27
CA ASP A 242 20.11 -1.21 -0.15
C ASP A 242 20.90 -2.44 -0.61
N ALA A 243 22.20 -2.51 -0.28
CA ALA A 243 23.01 -3.67 -0.66
C ALA A 243 22.57 -4.97 0.06
N PRO A 244 22.34 -4.98 1.39
CA PRO A 244 21.80 -6.15 2.07
C PRO A 244 20.45 -6.63 1.54
N LEU A 245 19.53 -5.72 1.21
CA LEU A 245 18.21 -6.08 0.72
C LEU A 245 18.26 -6.60 -0.72
N ALA A 246 19.09 -6.01 -1.59
CA ALA A 246 19.36 -6.56 -2.92
C ALA A 246 19.86 -8.01 -2.83
N ALA A 247 20.85 -8.26 -1.97
CA ALA A 247 21.40 -9.61 -1.76
C ALA A 247 20.36 -10.58 -1.20
N LEU A 248 19.51 -10.14 -0.26
CA LEU A 248 18.42 -10.95 0.26
C LEU A 248 17.37 -11.26 -0.81
N SER A 249 17.05 -10.29 -1.66
CA SER A 249 16.13 -10.46 -2.79
C SER A 249 16.62 -11.53 -3.77
N GLU A 250 17.91 -11.51 -4.13
CA GLU A 250 18.52 -12.54 -4.97
C GLU A 250 18.46 -13.94 -4.34
N ARG A 251 18.74 -14.04 -3.02
CA ARG A 251 18.62 -15.32 -2.29
C ARG A 251 17.17 -15.80 -2.22
N LEU A 252 16.23 -14.90 -1.99
CA LEU A 252 14.80 -15.22 -1.96
C LEU A 252 14.34 -15.74 -3.33
N ASP A 253 14.80 -15.12 -4.42
CA ASP A 253 14.48 -15.52 -5.78
C ASP A 253 15.02 -16.92 -6.09
N ALA A 254 16.25 -17.22 -5.69
CA ALA A 254 16.81 -18.55 -5.79
C ALA A 254 16.03 -19.58 -4.95
N ALA A 255 15.62 -19.22 -3.74
CA ALA A 255 14.85 -20.08 -2.85
C ALA A 255 13.41 -20.34 -3.36
N ILE A 256 12.80 -19.36 -4.02
CA ILE A 256 11.49 -19.49 -4.67
C ILE A 256 11.59 -20.39 -5.91
N ALA A 257 12.68 -20.31 -6.66
CA ALA A 257 12.90 -21.13 -7.85
C ALA A 257 13.19 -22.62 -7.54
N ASP A 258 13.55 -22.95 -6.30
CA ASP A 258 13.74 -24.32 -5.84
C ASP A 258 12.40 -25.04 -5.62
N ASP A 259 12.09 -25.97 -6.53
CA ASP A 259 10.85 -26.77 -6.54
C ASP A 259 10.93 -28.06 -5.69
N ALA A 260 12.06 -28.32 -5.02
CA ALA A 260 12.19 -29.49 -4.17
C ALA A 260 11.21 -29.43 -3.00
N PRO A 261 10.59 -30.54 -2.56
CA PRO A 261 9.73 -30.53 -1.38
C PRO A 261 10.45 -30.00 -0.15
N LEU A 262 9.78 -29.17 0.66
CA LEU A 262 10.34 -28.64 1.90
C LEU A 262 10.76 -29.78 2.84
N THR A 263 11.97 -29.66 3.41
CA THR A 263 12.45 -30.56 4.45
C THR A 263 11.62 -30.42 5.73
N SER A 264 11.79 -31.34 6.69
CA SER A 264 11.11 -31.23 7.99
C SER A 264 11.45 -29.93 8.73
N GLU A 265 12.70 -29.49 8.65
CA GLU A 265 13.15 -28.23 9.25
C GLU A 265 12.51 -27.02 8.58
N GLN A 266 12.50 -26.98 7.25
CA GLN A 266 11.86 -25.92 6.48
C GLN A 266 10.35 -25.88 6.71
N ARG A 267 9.66 -27.03 6.82
CA ARG A 267 8.23 -27.08 7.18
C ARG A 267 7.96 -26.51 8.57
N ASN A 268 8.86 -26.75 9.53
CA ASN A 268 8.77 -26.15 10.86
C ASN A 268 8.98 -24.63 10.78
N ALA A 269 9.99 -24.17 10.03
CA ALA A 269 10.22 -22.74 9.80
C ALA A 269 9.00 -22.05 9.16
N ARG A 270 8.41 -22.67 8.12
CA ARG A 270 7.18 -22.22 7.46
C ARG A 270 6.03 -22.07 8.45
N SER A 271 5.85 -23.07 9.33
CA SER A 271 4.80 -23.06 10.36
C SER A 271 5.01 -21.93 11.38
N ASN A 272 6.27 -21.66 11.75
CA ASN A 272 6.62 -20.56 12.64
C ASN A 272 6.42 -19.18 12.00
N LEU A 273 6.70 -19.03 10.71
CA LEU A 273 6.41 -17.79 9.97
C LEU A 273 4.90 -17.56 9.88
N THR A 274 4.14 -18.61 9.58
CA THR A 274 2.67 -18.55 9.49
C THR A 274 2.02 -18.23 10.85
N SER A 275 2.53 -18.77 11.95
CA SER A 275 1.94 -18.53 13.29
C SER A 275 2.15 -17.10 13.80
N ARG A 276 3.20 -16.42 13.31
CA ARG A 276 3.47 -14.99 13.56
C ARG A 276 2.82 -14.06 12.54
N GLN A 277 2.08 -14.62 11.59
CA GLN A 277 1.52 -13.86 10.50
C GLN A 277 0.29 -13.07 10.93
N LEU A 278 0.30 -11.75 10.70
CA LEU A 278 -0.86 -10.90 10.89
C LEU A 278 -1.58 -10.69 9.54
N THR A 279 -2.89 -10.45 9.56
CA THR A 279 -3.62 -10.04 8.36
C THR A 279 -4.21 -8.68 8.63
N ILE A 280 -3.81 -7.68 7.84
CA ILE A 280 -4.41 -6.35 7.87
C ILE A 280 -5.61 -6.37 6.92
N ARG A 281 -6.73 -5.79 7.36
CA ARG A 281 -8.02 -5.79 6.63
C ARG A 281 -8.59 -4.39 6.56
#